data_AF-R9KMT1-F1
#
_entry.id   AF-R9KMT1-F1
#
_cell.length_a   1.000
_cell.length_b   1.000
_cell.length_c   1.000
_cell.angle_alpha   90.00
_cell.angle_beta   90.00
_cell.angle_gamma   90.00
#
_symmetry.space_group_name_H-M   'P 1'
#
loop_
_entity.id
_entity.type
_entity.pdbx_description
1 polymer ?
#
loop_
_entity_poly.entity_id
_entity_poly.type
_entity_poly.pdbx_seq_one_letter_code
_entity_poly.pdbx_strand_id
1 'polypeptide(L)' 'MCDSKVLYLKFVGMDSWDRPVYKDDIGTLWKDVDPRAGMEPNLCTSVNNEFDGEPDTGMKYLKKCQGVTVSFEPERIVW' A
#
# COMPACT_ATOMS: atom_id res chain seq x y z
N MET A 1 -5.63 3.87 25.95
CA MET A 1 -6.22 4.00 24.61
C MET A 1 -5.20 3.43 23.65
N CYS A 2 -5.37 2.19 23.19
CA CYS A 2 -4.49 1.66 22.14
C CYS A 2 -4.89 2.39 20.86
N ASP A 3 -4.08 3.35 20.43
CA ASP A 3 -4.18 3.93 19.09
C ASP A 3 -4.09 2.78 18.09
N SER A 4 -5.24 2.29 17.65
CA SER A 4 -5.34 1.50 16.44
C SER A 4 -4.86 2.39 15.32
N LYS A 5 -3.57 2.29 14.99
CA LYS A 5 -2.99 3.00 13.84
C LYS A 5 -3.70 2.48 12.61
N VAL A 6 -4.60 3.28 12.05
CA VAL A 6 -5.17 3.04 10.74
C VAL A 6 -4.24 3.68 9.72
N LEU A 7 -3.84 2.94 8.71
CA LEU A 7 -3.10 3.48 7.57
C LEU A 7 -4.10 3.75 6.45
N TYR A 8 -4.36 5.02 6.19
CA TYR A 8 -5.18 5.43 5.06
C TYR A 8 -4.34 5.44 3.80
N LEU A 9 -4.79 4.70 2.79
CA LEU A 9 -4.14 4.54 1.51
C LEU A 9 -5.02 5.14 0.43
N LYS A 10 -4.62 6.32 -0.05
CA LYS A 10 -5.31 7.02 -1.14
C LYS A 10 -4.78 6.55 -2.46
N PHE A 11 -5.66 6.06 -3.32
CA PHE A 11 -5.27 5.68 -4.68
C PHE A 11 -4.72 6.90 -5.43
N VAL A 12 -3.51 6.74 -6.00
CA VAL A 12 -2.83 7.81 -6.76
C VAL A 12 -2.85 7.51 -8.26
N GLY A 13 -2.74 6.23 -8.63
CA GLY A 13 -2.71 5.81 -10.02
C GLY A 13 -2.23 4.36 -10.17
N MET A 14 -2.06 3.93 -11.41
CA MET A 14 -1.44 2.64 -11.75
C MET A 14 0.02 2.85 -12.12
N ASP A 15 0.90 1.95 -11.71
CA ASP A 15 2.29 1.94 -12.19
C ASP A 15 2.39 1.35 -13.61
N SER A 16 3.59 1.39 -14.18
CA SER A 16 3.88 0.82 -15.52
C SER A 16 3.61 -0.69 -15.67
N TRP A 17 3.25 -1.39 -14.60
CA TRP A 17 2.93 -2.82 -14.57
C TRP A 17 1.43 -3.06 -14.29
N ASP A 18 0.60 -2.04 -14.46
CA ASP A 18 -0.83 -2.05 -14.15
C ASP A 18 -1.14 -2.39 -12.68
N ARG A 19 -0.21 -2.10 -11.76
CA ARG A 19 -0.40 -2.30 -10.31
C ARG A 19 -0.88 -1.00 -9.67
N PRO A 20 -1.92 -1.05 -8.82
CA PRO A 20 -2.42 0.13 -8.15
C PRO A 20 -1.41 0.62 -7.10
N VAL A 21 -1.13 1.92 -7.19
CA VAL A 21 -0.27 2.67 -6.29
C VAL A 21 -1.13 3.55 -5.40
N TYR A 22 -0.87 3.46 -4.12
CA TYR A 22 -1.51 4.21 -3.07
C TYR A 22 -0.51 5.09 -2.34
N LYS A 23 -0.98 6.16 -1.73
CA LYS A 23 -0.18 7.06 -0.91
C LYS A 23 -0.79 7.20 0.47
N ASP A 24 0.05 7.10 1.50
CA ASP A 24 -0.37 7.32 2.86
C ASP A 24 -0.32 8.79 3.29
N ASP A 25 -0.84 9.09 4.48
CA ASP A 25 -0.90 10.45 5.04
C ASP A 25 0.47 11.09 5.27
N ILE A 26 1.52 10.27 5.46
CA ILE A 26 2.90 10.76 5.63
C ILE A 26 3.64 10.92 4.29
N GLY A 27 3.00 10.53 3.18
CA GLY A 27 3.50 10.65 1.83
C GLY A 27 4.29 9.45 1.30
N THR A 28 4.28 8.31 2.00
CA THR A 28 4.84 7.05 1.53
C THR A 28 3.94 6.43 0.47
N LEU A 29 4.54 5.93 -0.61
CA LEU A 29 3.90 5.20 -1.68
C LEU A 29 3.91 3.70 -1.37
N TRP A 30 2.74 3.11 -1.51
CA TRP A 30 2.44 1.71 -1.28
C TRP A 30 1.91 1.12 -2.58
N LYS A 31 2.53 0.06 -3.05
CA LYS A 31 2.16 -0.64 -4.28
C LYS A 31 1.54 -1.97 -3.92
N ASP A 32 0.32 -2.24 -4.37
CA ASP A 32 -0.24 -3.58 -4.24
C ASP A 32 0.33 -4.45 -5.36
N VAL A 33 1.26 -5.35 -5.01
CA VAL A 33 1.88 -6.25 -5.99
C VAL A 33 1.03 -7.49 -6.28
N ASP A 34 -0.01 -7.74 -5.48
CA ASP A 34 -0.97 -8.83 -5.68
C ASP A 34 -2.41 -8.33 -5.46
N PRO A 35 -2.95 -7.46 -6.34
CA PRO A 35 -4.29 -6.89 -6.23
C PRO A 35 -5.38 -7.88 -6.65
N ARG A 36 -5.26 -9.17 -6.34
CA ARG A 36 -6.26 -10.17 -6.72
C ARG A 36 -7.51 -10.04 -5.88
N ALA A 37 -8.67 -10.06 -6.54
CA ALA A 37 -9.95 -10.15 -5.85
C ALA A 37 -10.01 -11.41 -4.96
N GLY A 38 -10.30 -11.23 -3.67
CA GLY A 38 -10.40 -12.33 -2.69
C GLY A 38 -9.11 -12.71 -1.96
N MET A 39 -7.96 -12.10 -2.33
CA MET A 39 -6.71 -12.24 -1.59
C MET A 39 -6.48 -11.03 -0.68
N GLU A 40 -5.66 -11.17 0.36
CA GLU A 40 -5.23 -10.04 1.17
C GLU A 40 -4.34 -9.07 0.35
N PRO A 41 -4.38 -7.75 0.63
CA PRO A 41 -3.54 -6.78 -0.05
C PRO A 41 -2.05 -7.03 0.20
N ASN A 42 -1.27 -7.11 -0.89
CA ASN A 42 0.17 -7.32 -0.80
C ASN A 42 0.89 -5.99 -1.05
N LEU A 43 0.88 -5.13 -0.04
CA LEU A 43 1.44 -3.79 -0.12
C LEU A 43 2.95 -3.82 0.05
N CYS A 44 3.67 -3.23 -0.89
CA CYS A 44 5.12 -3.01 -0.84
C CYS A 44 5.42 -1.51 -0.91
N THR A 45 6.43 -1.05 -0.17
CA THR A 45 6.95 0.31 -0.36
C THR A 45 7.70 0.40 -1.69
N SER A 46 7.79 1.59 -2.26
CA SER A 46 8.62 1.83 -3.45
C SER A 46 10.05 2.23 -3.05
N VAL A 47 11.07 1.73 -3.77
CA VAL A 47 12.46 2.22 -3.63
C VAL A 47 12.46 3.73 -3.85
N ASN A 48 13.15 4.47 -2.98
CA ASN A 48 13.20 5.95 -2.98
C ASN A 48 11.83 6.65 -2.94
N ASN A 49 10.75 5.93 -2.65
CA ASN A 49 9.39 6.47 -2.70
C ASN A 49 9.00 6.98 -4.10
N GLU A 50 9.51 6.35 -5.17
CA GLU A 50 9.24 6.74 -6.56
C GLU A 50 7.98 6.09 -7.11
N PHE A 51 7.20 6.82 -7.92
CA PHE A 51 5.93 6.30 -8.47
C PHE A 51 6.12 5.08 -9.36
N ASP A 52 7.12 5.11 -10.26
CA ASP A 52 7.50 3.99 -11.13
C ASP A 52 8.69 3.18 -10.58
N GLY A 53 9.10 3.41 -9.33
CA GLY A 53 10.19 2.68 -8.69
C GLY A 53 9.87 1.20 -8.46
N GLU A 54 10.88 0.36 -8.27
CA GLU A 54 10.64 -1.05 -7.96
C GLU A 54 10.02 -1.24 -6.56
N PRO A 55 9.17 -2.25 -6.35
CA PRO A 55 8.72 -2.62 -5.02
C PRO A 55 9.90 -3.10 -4.18
N ASP A 56 10.10 -2.47 -3.02
CA ASP A 56 11.22 -2.70 -2.10
C ASP A 56 10.83 -3.66 -0.96
N THR A 57 10.16 -3.11 0.06
CA THR A 57 9.89 -3.82 1.31
C THR A 57 8.39 -4.04 1.46
N GLY A 58 7.97 -5.31 1.58
CA GLY A 58 6.59 -5.67 1.88
C GLY A 58 6.14 -5.19 3.25
N MET A 59 4.92 -4.69 3.35
CA MET A 59 4.30 -4.17 4.57
C MET A 59 4.33 -5.18 5.72
N LYS A 60 4.19 -6.48 5.41
CA LYS A 60 4.31 -7.59 6.36
C LYS A 60 5.66 -7.66 7.10
N TYR A 61 6.73 -7.13 6.51
CA TYR A 61 8.06 -7.10 7.11
C TYR A 61 8.32 -5.81 7.91
N LEU A 62 7.50 -4.77 7.70
CA LEU A 62 7.63 -3.51 8.41
C LEU A 62 7.04 -3.65 9.81
N LYS A 63 7.90 -3.70 10.83
CA LYS A 63 7.49 -3.72 12.25
C LYS A 63 6.54 -2.57 12.60
N LYS A 64 6.69 -1.41 11.96
CA LYS A 64 5.79 -0.24 12.13
C LYS A 64 4.35 -0.49 11.66
N CYS A 65 4.16 -1.47 10.78
CA CYS A 65 2.88 -1.85 10.20
C CYS A 65 2.30 -3.12 10.83
N GLN A 66 2.99 -3.73 11.80
CA GLN A 66 2.44 -4.87 12.53
C GLN A 66 1.29 -4.40 13.44
N GLY A 67 0.09 -4.96 13.22
CA GLY A 67 -1.12 -4.57 13.95
C GLY A 67 -1.77 -3.27 13.47
N VAL A 68 -1.37 -2.74 12.30
CA VAL A 68 -1.99 -1.59 11.66
C VAL A 68 -3.15 -2.07 10.79
N THR A 69 -4.29 -1.37 10.85
CA THR A 69 -5.42 -1.63 9.96
C THR A 69 -5.28 -0.78 8.71
N VAL A 70 -5.35 -1.39 7.53
CA VAL A 70 -5.27 -0.65 6.27
C VAL A 70 -6.67 -0.26 5.81
N SER A 71 -6.87 1.02 5.47
CA SER A 71 -8.09 1.52 4.84
C SER A 71 -7.76 2.11 3.48
N PHE A 72 -8.48 1.68 2.44
CA PHE A 72 -8.30 2.16 1.08
C PHE A 72 -9.34 3.22 0.75
N GLU A 73 -8.93 4.30 0.10
CA GLU A 73 -9.82 5.36 -0.39
C GLU A 73 -9.63 5.58 -1.90
N PRO A 74 -10.70 5.55 -2.73
CA PRO A 74 -12.10 5.28 -2.36
C PRO A 74 -12.38 3.82 -1.98
N GLU A 75 -11.74 2.87 -2.66
CA GLU A 75 -11.79 1.43 -2.37
C GLU A 75 -10.50 0.76 -2.85
N ARG A 76 -10.26 -0.48 -2.42
CA ARG A 76 -9.10 -1.23 -2.91
C ARG A 76 -9.34 -1.59 -4.38
N ILE A 77 -8.45 -1.10 -5.24
CA ILE A 77 -8.42 -1.49 -6.64
C ILE A 77 -7.87 -2.91 -6.73
N VAL A 78 -8.66 -3.80 -7.31
CA VAL A 78 -8.34 -5.21 -7.54
C VAL A 78 -8.65 -5.60 -8.99
N TRP A 79 -8.03 -6.66 -9.47
CA TRP A 79 -8.29 -7.30 -10.76
C TRP A 79 -8.52 -8.81 -10.61
#